data_AF-A0A2S9J823-F1
#
_entry.id   AF-A0A2S9J823-F1
#
_cell.length_a   1.000
_cell.length_b   1.000
_cell.length_c   1.000
_cell.angle_alpha   90.00
_cell.angle_beta   90.00
_cell.angle_gamma   90.00
#
_symmetry.space_group_name_H-M   'P 1'
#
loop_
_entity.id
_entity.type
_entity.pdbx_description
1 polymer ?
#
loop_
_entity_poly.entity_id
_entity_poly.type
_entity_poly.pdbx_seq_one_letter_code
_entity_poly.pdbx_strand_id
1 'polypeptide(L)'
;MKNFTLLCVLLFGTVAAYAQLKVFPNKRVLIGEGPNPPAHTFETYLGTMAMNFTNRPLWFNIASSDPRIQTTTGGKIVFYNTANSGYIDIQVKAVLTTSDAKFKTNVASIGDNGSALTTVKQLKGVEFNFRDEVNGIKHAGFIAQDLEKVLPHLVHTDDSVGNKAIDYQAIIPYLVEAIKEQQVQIDQLKQKLSASAPNTDTNNAENRLAGEAARDEKRLIHLAVHAQE
;
A
#
# COMPACT_ATOMS: atom_id res chain seq x y z
N MET A 1 -32.09 -12.03 -85.39
CA MET A 1 -32.97 -11.78 -84.22
C MET A 1 -32.29 -12.31 -82.98
N LYS A 2 -32.42 -11.57 -81.90
CA LYS A 2 -31.60 -11.54 -80.68
C LYS A 2 -32.06 -12.58 -79.63
N ASN A 3 -31.06 -13.15 -78.92
CA ASN A 3 -31.06 -13.58 -77.50
C ASN A 3 -31.84 -14.87 -77.15
N PHE A 4 -31.54 -15.63 -76.08
CA PHE A 4 -30.97 -15.26 -74.79
C PHE A 4 -30.37 -16.52 -74.11
N THR A 5 -29.05 -16.56 -73.87
CA THR A 5 -28.41 -17.59 -73.05
C THR A 5 -28.60 -17.20 -71.59
N LEU A 6 -29.34 -18.00 -70.82
CA LEU A 6 -29.54 -17.77 -69.38
C LEU A 6 -28.30 -18.24 -68.61
N LEU A 7 -27.36 -17.32 -68.37
CA LEU A 7 -26.23 -17.53 -67.47
C LEU A 7 -26.72 -17.34 -66.03
N CYS A 8 -26.99 -18.43 -65.31
CA CYS A 8 -27.23 -18.39 -63.86
C CYS A 8 -25.91 -18.08 -63.14
N VAL A 9 -25.63 -16.80 -62.93
CA VAL A 9 -24.57 -16.33 -62.03
C VAL A 9 -25.03 -16.56 -60.59
N LEU A 10 -24.58 -17.66 -59.97
CA LEU A 10 -24.63 -17.82 -58.52
C LEU A 10 -23.65 -16.82 -57.89
N LEU A 11 -24.16 -15.64 -57.55
CA LEU A 11 -23.49 -14.71 -56.65
C LEU A 11 -23.36 -15.41 -55.28
N PHE A 12 -22.20 -16.03 -55.04
CA PHE A 12 -21.76 -16.36 -53.68
C PHE A 12 -21.46 -15.05 -52.95
N GLY A 13 -22.50 -14.37 -52.47
CA GLY A 13 -22.37 -13.35 -51.45
C GLY A 13 -21.88 -14.03 -50.18
N THR A 14 -20.58 -13.96 -49.89
CA THR A 14 -20.06 -14.33 -48.59
C THR A 14 -20.57 -13.32 -47.58
N VAL A 15 -21.73 -13.58 -46.98
CA VAL A 15 -22.10 -12.89 -45.74
C VAL A 15 -21.11 -13.39 -44.70
N ALA A 16 -20.20 -12.52 -44.26
CA ALA A 16 -19.37 -12.81 -43.11
C ALA A 16 -20.31 -13.01 -41.91
N ALA A 17 -20.61 -14.26 -41.57
CA ALA A 17 -21.30 -14.58 -40.34
C ALA A 17 -20.29 -14.36 -39.21
N TYR A 18 -20.39 -13.23 -38.52
CA TYR A 18 -19.68 -13.03 -37.25
C TYR A 18 -20.20 -14.08 -36.26
N ALA A 19 -19.41 -15.12 -36.04
CA ALA A 19 -19.79 -16.21 -35.15
C ALA A 19 -19.81 -15.70 -33.70
N GLN A 20 -21.01 -15.59 -33.12
CA GLN A 20 -21.20 -15.19 -31.72
C GLN A 20 -20.71 -16.25 -30.73
N LEU A 21 -20.62 -17.52 -31.15
CA LEU A 21 -20.05 -18.64 -30.39
C LEU A 21 -19.22 -19.52 -31.33
N LYS A 22 -17.97 -19.80 -30.95
CA LYS A 22 -17.06 -20.67 -31.70
C LYS A 22 -16.35 -21.65 -30.76
N VAL A 23 -16.43 -22.93 -31.09
CA VAL A 23 -15.66 -23.99 -30.42
C VAL A 23 -14.54 -24.44 -31.34
N PHE A 24 -13.31 -24.42 -30.85
CA PHE A 24 -12.13 -24.81 -31.61
C PHE A 24 -11.77 -26.29 -31.33
N PRO A 25 -11.03 -26.97 -32.23
CA PRO A 25 -10.61 -28.37 -32.03
C PRO A 25 -9.82 -28.62 -30.74
N ASN A 26 -9.12 -27.61 -30.22
CA ASN A 26 -8.42 -27.66 -28.93
C ASN A 26 -9.35 -27.45 -27.72
N LYS A 27 -10.66 -27.56 -27.90
CA LYS A 27 -11.71 -27.35 -26.87
C LYS A 27 -11.77 -25.92 -26.30
N ARG A 28 -11.08 -24.96 -26.91
CA ARG A 28 -11.29 -23.53 -26.61
C ARG A 28 -12.69 -23.13 -27.04
N VAL A 29 -13.39 -22.41 -26.16
CA VAL A 29 -14.65 -21.74 -26.47
C VAL A 29 -14.38 -20.25 -26.58
N LEU A 30 -14.94 -19.61 -27.60
CA LEU A 30 -14.88 -18.17 -27.83
C LEU A 30 -16.30 -17.64 -28.04
N ILE A 31 -16.60 -16.51 -27.40
CA ILE A 31 -17.81 -15.74 -27.60
C ILE A 31 -17.39 -14.35 -28.10
N GLY A 32 -17.92 -13.88 -29.23
CA GLY A 32 -17.61 -12.56 -29.82
C GLY A 32 -16.84 -12.60 -31.15
N GLU A 33 -16.41 -11.43 -31.63
CA GLU A 33 -15.84 -11.28 -32.97
C GLU A 33 -14.35 -11.66 -33.03
N GLY A 34 -14.06 -12.84 -33.60
CA GLY A 34 -12.80 -13.21 -34.26
C GLY A 34 -11.49 -13.23 -33.43
N PRO A 35 -10.45 -13.93 -33.88
CA PRO A 35 -9.15 -13.98 -33.20
C PRO A 35 -8.23 -12.78 -33.49
N ASN A 36 -8.65 -11.83 -34.34
CA ASN A 36 -7.82 -10.70 -34.75
C ASN A 36 -8.20 -9.43 -33.97
N PRO A 37 -7.24 -8.72 -33.35
CA PRO A 37 -7.52 -7.49 -32.63
C PRO A 37 -8.10 -6.40 -33.54
N PRO A 38 -8.97 -5.51 -33.00
CA PRO A 38 -9.47 -5.48 -31.63
C PRO A 38 -10.63 -6.47 -31.41
N ALA A 39 -10.37 -7.55 -30.67
CA ALA A 39 -11.35 -8.61 -30.41
C ALA A 39 -12.08 -8.32 -29.11
N HIS A 40 -13.39 -8.11 -29.19
CA HIS A 40 -14.30 -8.09 -28.03
C HIS A 40 -14.75 -9.52 -27.77
N THR A 41 -13.96 -10.27 -26.98
CA THR A 41 -14.20 -11.71 -26.82
C THR A 41 -14.15 -12.16 -25.37
N PHE A 42 -14.92 -13.20 -25.08
CA PHE A 42 -14.74 -14.05 -23.92
C PHE A 42 -14.19 -15.39 -24.39
N GLU A 43 -13.07 -15.84 -23.82
CA GLU A 43 -12.47 -17.11 -24.23
C GLU A 43 -11.94 -17.96 -23.06
N THR A 44 -11.83 -19.26 -23.31
CA THR A 44 -11.15 -20.21 -22.43
C THR A 44 -9.92 -20.80 -23.12
N TYR A 45 -8.76 -20.78 -22.48
CA TYR A 45 -7.55 -21.34 -23.05
C TYR A 45 -6.60 -21.87 -21.97
N LEU A 46 -6.22 -23.15 -22.07
CA LEU A 46 -5.23 -23.81 -21.21
C LEU A 46 -5.39 -23.51 -19.70
N GLY A 47 -6.62 -23.63 -19.18
CA GLY A 47 -6.89 -23.38 -17.75
C GLY A 47 -7.01 -21.90 -17.38
N THR A 48 -7.14 -21.02 -18.37
CA THR A 48 -7.37 -19.57 -18.20
C THR A 48 -8.69 -19.17 -18.82
N MET A 49 -9.36 -18.20 -18.20
CA MET A 49 -10.53 -17.51 -18.73
C MET A 49 -10.14 -16.05 -19.00
N ALA A 50 -10.54 -15.48 -20.13
CA ALA A 50 -10.16 -14.12 -20.52
C ALA A 50 -11.36 -13.31 -21.00
N MET A 51 -11.43 -12.05 -20.55
CA MET A 51 -12.29 -11.03 -21.12
C MET A 51 -11.41 -10.04 -21.89
N ASN A 52 -11.47 -10.11 -23.21
CA ASN A 52 -10.65 -9.31 -24.11
C ASN A 52 -11.45 -8.10 -24.60
N PHE A 53 -10.90 -6.90 -24.37
CA PHE A 53 -11.38 -5.66 -24.97
C PHE A 53 -10.17 -4.94 -25.58
N THR A 54 -10.08 -4.91 -26.90
CA THR A 54 -8.91 -4.33 -27.61
C THR A 54 -7.59 -4.97 -27.17
N ASN A 55 -6.67 -4.21 -26.55
CA ASN A 55 -5.36 -4.65 -26.05
C ASN A 55 -5.26 -4.62 -24.51
N ARG A 56 -6.40 -4.70 -23.80
CA ARG A 56 -6.46 -4.64 -22.32
C ARG A 56 -7.25 -5.82 -21.74
N PRO A 57 -6.78 -7.06 -21.91
CA PRO A 57 -7.49 -8.22 -21.41
C PRO A 57 -7.41 -8.34 -19.88
N LEU A 58 -8.48 -8.86 -19.29
CA LEU A 58 -8.53 -9.35 -17.90
C LEU A 58 -8.52 -10.87 -17.92
N TRP A 59 -7.54 -11.48 -17.25
CA TRP A 59 -7.36 -12.93 -17.22
C TRP A 59 -7.59 -13.50 -15.82
N PHE A 60 -8.24 -14.66 -15.77
CA PHE A 60 -8.37 -15.52 -14.59
C PHE A 60 -7.67 -16.85 -14.89
N ASN A 61 -6.49 -17.08 -14.30
CA ASN A 61 -5.80 -18.36 -14.40
C ASN A 61 -6.24 -19.25 -13.25
N ILE A 62 -7.01 -20.30 -13.56
CA ILE A 62 -7.65 -21.19 -12.60
C ILE A 62 -6.99 -22.56 -12.50
N ALA A 63 -5.99 -22.86 -13.35
CA ALA A 63 -5.26 -24.13 -13.35
C ALA A 63 -3.96 -24.10 -12.56
N SER A 64 -3.50 -22.92 -12.14
CA SER A 64 -2.33 -22.77 -11.26
C SER A 64 -2.63 -23.31 -9.85
N SER A 65 -1.60 -23.83 -9.15
CA SER A 65 -1.70 -24.27 -7.75
C SER A 65 -2.29 -23.17 -6.85
N ASP A 66 -1.94 -21.93 -7.17
CA ASP A 66 -2.60 -20.75 -6.67
C ASP A 66 -3.21 -19.99 -7.85
N PRO A 67 -4.53 -19.82 -7.92
CA PRO A 67 -5.17 -19.05 -8.98
C PRO A 67 -4.64 -17.62 -9.08
N ARG A 68 -4.75 -17.02 -10.27
CA ARG A 68 -4.27 -15.65 -10.55
C ARG A 68 -5.34 -14.83 -11.23
N ILE A 69 -5.37 -13.55 -10.91
CA ILE A 69 -6.05 -12.52 -11.69
C ILE A 69 -4.97 -11.58 -12.22
N GLN A 70 -4.93 -11.32 -13.52
CA GLN A 70 -3.89 -10.50 -14.14
C GLN A 70 -4.41 -9.68 -15.32
N THR A 71 -3.68 -8.61 -15.64
CA THR A 71 -3.88 -7.80 -16.84
C THR A 71 -2.58 -7.77 -17.66
N THR A 72 -2.68 -7.62 -18.98
CA THR A 72 -1.48 -7.58 -19.84
C THR A 72 -0.83 -6.18 -19.85
N THR A 73 -1.65 -5.13 -19.89
CA THR A 73 -1.17 -3.75 -20.04
C THR A 73 -1.34 -2.98 -18.72
N GLY A 74 -0.23 -2.48 -18.16
CA GLY A 74 -0.23 -1.60 -16.98
C GLY A 74 -0.28 -2.29 -15.62
N GLY A 75 -0.42 -3.63 -15.57
CA GLY A 75 -0.20 -4.43 -14.35
C GLY A 75 -1.10 -4.12 -13.15
N LYS A 76 -2.22 -3.41 -13.35
CA LYS A 76 -3.13 -2.97 -12.29
C LYS A 76 -4.54 -3.53 -12.48
N ILE A 77 -5.21 -3.79 -11.36
CA ILE A 77 -6.66 -4.07 -11.27
C ILE A 77 -7.24 -3.01 -10.34
N VAL A 78 -8.22 -2.26 -10.82
CA VAL A 78 -8.85 -1.17 -10.06
C VAL A 78 -10.27 -1.61 -9.69
N PHE A 79 -10.57 -1.62 -8.39
CA PHE A 79 -11.89 -1.93 -7.86
C PHE A 79 -12.71 -0.65 -7.66
N TYR A 80 -13.13 -0.06 -8.79
CA TYR A 80 -13.88 1.18 -8.85
C TYR A 80 -15.21 0.97 -9.57
N ASN A 81 -16.30 1.41 -8.94
CA ASN A 81 -17.62 1.43 -9.55
C ASN A 81 -17.78 2.75 -10.30
N THR A 82 -17.56 2.72 -11.62
CA THR A 82 -17.68 3.90 -12.48
C THR A 82 -19.07 4.53 -12.45
N ALA A 83 -20.14 3.72 -12.37
CA ALA A 83 -21.51 4.24 -12.38
C ALA A 83 -21.83 5.06 -11.12
N ASN A 84 -21.31 4.63 -9.97
CA ASN A 84 -21.54 5.29 -8.68
C ASN A 84 -20.37 6.20 -8.25
N SER A 85 -19.34 6.30 -9.08
CA SER A 85 -18.10 7.04 -8.82
C SER A 85 -17.41 6.70 -7.49
N GLY A 86 -17.51 5.45 -7.03
CA GLY A 86 -17.05 5.02 -5.70
C GLY A 86 -16.09 3.82 -5.74
N TYR A 87 -15.20 3.74 -4.76
CA TYR A 87 -14.36 2.56 -4.53
C TYR A 87 -15.09 1.54 -3.63
N ILE A 88 -14.61 0.30 -3.59
CA ILE A 88 -15.17 -0.76 -2.74
C ILE A 88 -14.14 -1.25 -1.71
N ASP A 89 -14.63 -1.78 -0.60
CA ASP A 89 -13.81 -2.46 0.39
C ASP A 89 -13.40 -3.86 -0.07
N ILE A 90 -12.17 -4.26 0.25
CA ILE A 90 -11.64 -5.59 -0.02
C ILE A 90 -11.37 -6.27 1.33
N GLN A 91 -12.15 -7.31 1.65
CA GLN A 91 -11.92 -8.13 2.83
C GLN A 91 -11.06 -9.35 2.48
N VAL A 92 -9.83 -9.38 3.00
CA VAL A 92 -8.88 -10.47 2.82
C VAL A 92 -8.18 -10.78 4.14
N LYS A 93 -7.74 -12.02 4.32
CA LYS A 93 -6.98 -12.42 5.52
C LYS A 93 -5.61 -11.74 5.57
N ALA A 94 -4.92 -11.64 4.43
CA ALA A 94 -3.61 -11.02 4.32
C ALA A 94 -3.36 -10.57 2.88
N VAL A 95 -2.63 -9.47 2.73
CA VAL A 95 -2.09 -9.00 1.44
C VAL A 95 -0.59 -9.29 1.45
N LEU A 96 -0.13 -10.16 0.56
CA LEU A 96 1.29 -10.49 0.42
C LEU A 96 1.89 -9.66 -0.73
N THR A 97 2.95 -8.92 -0.45
CA THR A 97 3.68 -8.14 -1.45
C THR A 97 4.98 -8.82 -1.86
N THR A 98 5.23 -8.92 -3.16
CA THR A 98 6.46 -9.53 -3.70
C THR A 98 7.68 -8.70 -3.29
N SER A 99 8.64 -9.32 -2.59
CA SER A 99 9.81 -8.62 -2.04
C SER A 99 11.13 -9.38 -2.25
N ASP A 100 11.14 -10.45 -3.04
CA ASP A 100 12.32 -11.25 -3.37
C ASP A 100 13.40 -10.38 -4.05
N ALA A 101 14.65 -10.51 -3.59
CA ALA A 101 15.79 -9.71 -4.06
C ALA A 101 16.03 -9.85 -5.56
N LYS A 102 15.71 -11.01 -6.16
CA LYS A 102 15.92 -11.23 -7.61
C LYS A 102 15.04 -10.34 -8.49
N PHE A 103 13.96 -9.78 -7.95
CA PHE A 103 13.06 -8.87 -8.65
C PHE A 103 13.39 -7.39 -8.37
N LYS A 104 14.51 -7.11 -7.68
CA LYS A 104 14.92 -5.76 -7.30
C LYS A 104 16.27 -5.43 -7.93
N THR A 105 16.41 -4.17 -8.32
CA THR A 105 17.66 -3.57 -8.82
C THR A 105 17.80 -2.18 -8.21
N ASN A 106 19.00 -1.59 -8.27
CA ASN A 106 19.29 -0.25 -7.73
C ASN A 106 18.86 -0.09 -6.26
N VAL A 107 19.14 -1.11 -5.44
CA VAL A 107 18.79 -1.10 -4.01
C VAL A 107 19.70 -0.12 -3.28
N ALA A 108 19.11 0.86 -2.61
CA ALA A 108 19.77 1.85 -1.76
C ALA A 108 19.06 1.93 -0.40
N SER A 109 19.74 2.43 0.63
CA SER A 109 19.13 2.59 1.94
C SER A 109 18.23 3.83 1.94
N ILE A 110 17.10 3.72 2.63
CA ILE A 110 16.27 4.89 2.89
C ILE A 110 17.04 5.78 3.87
N GLY A 111 17.33 7.00 3.43
CA GLY A 111 18.17 7.93 4.18
C GLY A 111 19.52 8.25 3.51
N ASP A 112 19.90 7.54 2.44
CA ASP A 112 21.18 7.81 1.78
C ASP A 112 21.21 9.20 1.09
N ASN A 113 20.04 9.71 0.67
CA ASN A 113 19.89 11.00 -0.03
C ASN A 113 19.23 12.09 0.83
N GLY A 114 19.19 11.91 2.15
CA GLY A 114 18.53 12.84 3.09
C GLY A 114 18.12 12.12 4.37
N SER A 115 17.53 12.79 5.35
CA SER A 115 17.12 12.11 6.59
C SER A 115 15.72 11.50 6.45
N ALA A 116 15.57 10.21 6.76
CA ALA A 116 14.28 9.53 6.82
C ALA A 116 13.36 10.18 7.85
N LEU A 117 13.91 10.59 9.01
CA LEU A 117 13.17 11.34 10.02
C LEU A 117 12.66 12.68 9.49
N THR A 118 13.49 13.39 8.71
CA THR A 118 13.10 14.67 8.09
C THR A 118 11.99 14.48 7.06
N THR A 119 12.03 13.41 6.27
CA THR A 119 10.95 13.04 5.34
C THR A 119 9.66 12.74 6.10
N VAL A 120 9.71 11.89 7.13
CA VAL A 120 8.54 11.51 7.93
C VAL A 120 7.91 12.72 8.63
N LYS A 121 8.72 13.65 9.14
CA LYS A 121 8.24 14.89 9.78
C LYS A 121 7.46 15.82 8.84
N GLN A 122 7.63 15.69 7.53
CA GLN A 122 6.86 16.45 6.54
C GLN A 122 5.51 15.81 6.21
N LEU A 123 5.30 14.55 6.59
CA LEU A 123 4.04 13.86 6.37
C LEU A 123 2.96 14.39 7.31
N LYS A 124 1.76 14.61 6.76
CA LYS A 124 0.62 15.14 7.50
C LYS A 124 -0.51 14.12 7.59
N GLY A 125 -0.61 13.46 8.74
CA GLY A 125 -1.78 12.66 9.08
C GLY A 125 -3.02 13.54 9.23
N VAL A 126 -4.15 13.06 8.72
CA VAL A 126 -5.45 13.75 8.79
C VAL A 126 -6.56 12.78 9.18
N GLU A 127 -7.59 13.29 9.84
CA GLU A 127 -8.89 12.63 9.92
C GLU A 127 -9.80 13.17 8.80
N PHE A 128 -10.59 12.30 8.19
CA PHE A 128 -11.52 12.69 7.14
C PHE A 128 -12.75 11.77 7.09
N ASN A 129 -13.76 12.20 6.34
CA ASN A 129 -14.91 11.40 5.97
C ASN A 129 -14.94 11.29 4.45
N PHE A 130 -15.30 10.13 3.92
CA PHE A 130 -15.60 10.00 2.51
C PHE A 130 -16.94 10.67 2.20
N ARG A 131 -17.04 11.28 1.00
CA ARG A 131 -18.25 12.03 0.60
C ARG A 131 -19.43 11.13 0.28
N ASP A 132 -19.14 9.91 -0.15
CA ASP A 132 -20.09 8.87 -0.55
C ASP A 132 -20.47 7.92 0.60
N GLU A 133 -19.86 8.08 1.79
CA GLU A 133 -20.24 7.33 2.98
C GLU A 133 -21.42 7.98 3.72
N VAL A 134 -22.52 7.24 3.80
CA VAL A 134 -23.76 7.69 4.47
C VAL A 134 -23.61 7.72 6.00
N ASN A 135 -22.74 6.87 6.56
CA ASN A 135 -22.69 6.63 8.00
C ASN A 135 -21.80 7.63 8.77
N GLY A 136 -21.17 8.59 8.08
CA GLY A 136 -20.29 9.58 8.71
C GLY A 136 -19.09 8.98 9.45
N ILE A 137 -18.64 7.79 9.03
CA ILE A 137 -17.51 7.09 9.64
C ILE A 137 -16.27 7.96 9.45
N LYS A 138 -15.55 8.22 10.55
CA LYS A 138 -14.27 8.91 10.50
C LYS A 138 -13.17 7.92 10.13
N HIS A 139 -12.34 8.35 9.18
CA HIS A 139 -11.14 7.65 8.74
C HIS A 139 -9.91 8.46 9.11
N ALA A 140 -8.77 7.78 9.25
CA ALA A 140 -7.48 8.41 9.44
C ALA A 140 -6.54 8.00 8.30
N GLY A 141 -5.74 8.94 7.81
CA GLY A 141 -4.83 8.70 6.70
C GLY A 141 -4.12 9.95 6.23
N PHE A 142 -3.87 10.02 4.93
CA PHE A 142 -3.18 11.14 4.27
C PHE A 142 -3.98 11.68 3.10
N ILE A 143 -3.79 12.96 2.79
CA ILE A 143 -4.21 13.54 1.51
C ILE A 143 -3.15 13.20 0.46
N ALA A 144 -3.54 12.51 -0.61
CA ALA A 144 -2.61 12.03 -1.63
C ALA A 144 -1.80 13.16 -2.27
N GLN A 145 -2.40 14.33 -2.51
CA GLN A 145 -1.75 15.50 -3.08
C GLN A 145 -0.71 16.13 -2.15
N ASP A 146 -0.89 16.01 -0.84
CA ASP A 146 0.11 16.49 0.14
C ASP A 146 1.25 15.49 0.27
N LEU A 147 0.94 14.18 0.27
CA LEU A 147 1.96 13.14 0.25
C LEU A 147 2.82 13.21 -1.01
N GLU A 148 2.22 13.47 -2.18
CA GLU A 148 2.90 13.53 -3.47
C GLU A 148 4.02 14.58 -3.50
N LYS A 149 3.88 15.67 -2.75
CA LYS A 149 4.93 16.71 -2.63
C LYS A 149 6.18 16.22 -1.91
N VAL A 150 6.06 15.18 -1.07
CA VAL A 150 7.14 14.64 -0.23
C VAL A 150 7.65 13.30 -0.77
N LEU A 151 6.73 12.39 -1.11
CA LEU A 151 6.98 11.03 -1.58
C LEU A 151 6.17 10.76 -2.86
N PRO A 152 6.51 11.42 -3.99
CA PRO A 152 5.71 11.33 -5.23
C PRO A 152 5.58 9.91 -5.78
N HIS A 153 6.60 9.08 -5.57
CA HIS A 153 6.65 7.70 -6.05
C HIS A 153 5.74 6.75 -5.27
N LEU A 154 5.15 7.17 -4.14
CA LEU A 154 4.16 6.40 -3.38
C LEU A 154 2.71 6.79 -3.72
N VAL A 155 2.52 7.74 -4.64
CA VAL A 155 1.21 8.21 -5.08
C VAL A 155 0.97 7.75 -6.50
N HIS A 156 -0.15 7.05 -6.70
CA HIS A 156 -0.56 6.50 -7.97
C HIS A 156 -1.77 7.27 -8.50
N THR A 157 -1.76 7.61 -9.78
CA THR A 157 -2.92 8.24 -10.43
C THR A 157 -3.58 7.22 -11.36
N ASP A 158 -4.90 7.10 -11.27
CA ASP A 158 -5.68 6.33 -12.21
C ASP A 158 -5.82 7.13 -13.51
N ASP A 159 -5.13 6.69 -14.57
CA ASP A 159 -5.14 7.36 -15.88
C ASP A 159 -6.54 7.47 -16.52
N SER A 160 -7.50 6.64 -16.09
CA SER A 160 -8.85 6.63 -16.68
C SER A 160 -9.78 7.69 -16.09
N VAL A 161 -9.65 7.99 -14.80
CA VAL A 161 -10.55 8.88 -14.06
C VAL A 161 -9.83 10.04 -13.35
N GLY A 162 -8.51 10.01 -13.28
CA GLY A 162 -7.68 11.05 -12.65
C GLY A 162 -7.60 10.98 -11.12
N ASN A 163 -8.19 9.95 -10.50
CA ASN A 163 -8.17 9.76 -9.05
C ASN A 163 -6.78 9.36 -8.55
N LYS A 164 -6.39 9.84 -7.36
CA LYS A 164 -5.11 9.50 -6.72
C LYS A 164 -5.29 8.49 -5.59
N ALA A 165 -4.36 7.55 -5.48
CA ALA A 165 -4.26 6.55 -4.43
C ALA A 165 -2.84 6.53 -3.84
N ILE A 166 -2.71 6.02 -2.61
CA ILE A 166 -1.44 5.98 -1.86
C ILE A 166 -1.05 4.53 -1.60
N ASP A 167 0.22 4.19 -1.82
CA ASP A 167 0.82 2.96 -1.27
C ASP A 167 1.19 3.17 0.21
N TYR A 168 0.24 2.88 1.10
CA TYR A 168 0.44 3.00 2.54
C TYR A 168 1.52 2.05 3.07
N GLN A 169 1.71 0.87 2.46
CA GLN A 169 2.68 -0.13 2.93
C GLN A 169 4.11 0.37 2.70
N ALA A 170 4.35 1.08 1.61
CA ALA A 170 5.64 1.66 1.28
C ALA A 170 6.07 2.81 2.21
N ILE A 171 5.17 3.35 3.05
CA ILE A 171 5.53 4.33 4.09
C ILE A 171 6.25 3.65 5.26
N ILE A 172 5.98 2.37 5.53
CA ILE A 172 6.51 1.65 6.71
C ILE A 172 8.06 1.65 6.75
N PRO A 173 8.80 1.34 5.65
CA PRO A 173 10.25 1.42 5.66
C PRO A 173 10.82 2.81 6.00
N TYR A 174 10.16 3.89 5.59
CA TYR A 174 10.54 5.25 5.99
C TYR A 174 10.39 5.47 7.49
N LEU A 175 9.30 4.97 8.08
CA LEU A 175 9.07 5.04 9.53
C LEU A 175 10.14 4.24 10.30
N VAL A 176 10.52 3.06 9.81
CA VAL A 176 11.57 2.24 10.42
C VAL A 176 12.90 2.98 10.48
N GLU A 177 13.36 3.55 9.35
CA GLU A 177 14.62 4.30 9.33
C GLU A 177 14.53 5.60 10.13
N ALA A 178 13.39 6.29 10.11
CA ALA A 178 13.16 7.47 10.94
C ALA A 178 13.26 7.17 12.45
N ILE A 179 12.72 6.04 12.90
CA ILE A 179 12.81 5.60 14.31
C ILE A 179 14.27 5.27 14.67
N LYS A 180 15.03 4.62 13.79
CA LYS A 180 16.46 4.36 14.00
C LYS A 180 17.26 5.66 14.10
N GLU A 181 17.03 6.60 13.19
CA GLU A 181 17.65 7.94 13.25
C GLU A 181 17.30 8.66 14.56
N GLN A 182 16.04 8.60 14.97
CA GLN A 182 15.58 9.19 16.22
C GLN A 182 16.26 8.53 17.45
N GLN A 183 16.44 7.21 17.43
CA GLN A 183 17.11 6.47 18.50
C GLN A 183 18.57 6.92 18.64
N VAL A 184 19.29 7.11 17.53
CA VAL A 184 20.67 7.64 17.55
C VAL A 184 20.73 9.02 18.23
N GLN A 185 19.78 9.91 17.93
CA GLN A 185 19.72 11.24 18.56
C GLN A 185 19.46 11.15 20.06
N ILE A 186 18.57 10.24 20.50
CA ILE A 186 18.28 10.02 21.92
C ILE A 186 19.53 9.54 22.66
N ASP A 187 20.26 8.60 22.09
CA ASP A 187 21.46 8.04 22.73
C ASP A 187 22.57 9.08 22.84
N GLN A 188 22.76 9.91 21.82
CA GLN A 188 23.67 11.06 21.87
C GLN A 188 23.28 12.08 22.94
N LEU A 189 21.98 12.38 23.10
CA LEU A 189 21.49 13.30 24.13
C LEU A 189 21.72 12.73 25.54
N LYS A 190 21.44 11.44 25.75
CA LYS A 190 21.71 10.76 27.03
C LYS A 190 23.19 10.78 27.38
N GLN A 191 24.06 10.53 26.40
CA GLN A 191 25.51 10.58 26.62
C GLN A 191 25.95 11.99 27.05
N LYS A 192 25.46 13.05 26.38
CA LYS A 192 25.76 14.44 26.75
C LYS A 192 25.29 14.76 28.18
N LEU A 193 24.08 14.35 28.56
CA LEU A 193 23.57 14.54 29.92
C LEU A 193 24.44 13.82 30.96
N SER A 194 24.86 12.58 30.68
CA SER A 194 25.77 11.84 31.59
C SER A 194 27.16 12.47 31.70
N ALA A 195 27.68 13.05 30.62
CA ALA A 195 28.97 13.72 30.59
C ALA A 195 28.95 15.13 31.19
N SER A 196 27.78 15.78 31.24
CA SER A 196 27.56 17.08 31.90
C SER A 196 27.16 16.97 33.38
N ALA A 197 26.84 15.77 33.86
CA ALA A 197 26.51 15.50 35.27
C ALA A 197 27.62 14.84 36.15
N PRO A 198 28.94 14.98 35.92
CA PRO A 198 29.91 14.43 36.85
C PRO A 198 30.17 15.40 38.02
N ASN A 199 29.79 14.97 39.24
CA ASN A 199 30.32 15.40 40.55
C ASN A 199 30.04 16.82 41.06
N THR A 200 28.94 17.04 41.79
CA THR A 200 29.00 17.87 43.03
C THR A 200 27.89 17.64 44.06
N ASP A 201 26.68 17.18 43.70
CA ASP A 201 25.54 17.31 44.64
C ASP A 201 25.00 16.00 45.26
N THR A 202 25.18 14.85 44.62
CA THR A 202 24.62 13.58 45.12
C THR A 202 25.31 13.08 46.39
N ASN A 203 26.64 13.14 46.45
CA ASN A 203 27.39 12.72 47.65
C ASN A 203 27.18 13.65 48.85
N ASN A 204 26.75 14.90 48.64
CA ASN A 204 26.53 15.88 49.70
C ASN A 204 25.10 15.82 50.24
N ALA A 205 24.10 15.56 49.38
CA ALA A 205 22.71 15.44 49.77
C ALA A 205 22.45 14.17 50.60
N GLU A 206 23.00 13.03 50.19
CA GLU A 206 22.84 11.77 50.94
C GLU A 206 23.54 11.82 52.31
N ASN A 207 24.72 12.44 52.40
CA ASN A 207 25.42 12.63 53.68
C ASN A 207 24.72 13.63 54.60
N ARG A 208 24.06 14.66 54.05
CA ARG A 208 23.26 15.62 54.83
C ARG A 208 21.99 14.98 55.38
N LEU A 209 21.27 14.20 54.56
CA LEU A 209 20.04 13.51 54.96
C LEU A 209 20.32 12.42 56.00
N ALA A 210 21.41 11.67 55.86
CA ALA A 210 21.85 10.70 56.87
C ALA A 210 22.27 11.38 58.19
N GLY A 211 22.92 12.54 58.11
CA GLY A 211 23.29 13.34 59.28
C GLY A 211 22.11 13.96 60.02
N GLU A 212 21.07 14.40 59.31
CA GLU A 212 19.82 14.92 59.90
C GLU A 212 19.00 13.80 60.55
N ALA A 213 18.83 12.66 59.88
CA ALA A 213 18.13 11.50 60.45
C ALA A 213 18.78 10.99 61.74
N ALA A 214 20.12 10.93 61.79
CA ALA A 214 20.84 10.50 62.99
C ALA A 214 20.76 11.52 64.15
N ARG A 215 20.58 12.81 63.85
CA ARG A 215 20.35 13.86 64.87
C ARG A 215 18.94 13.78 65.44
N ASP A 216 17.95 13.56 64.59
CA ASP A 216 16.56 13.45 65.01
C ASP A 216 16.31 12.18 65.84
N GLU A 217 16.93 11.05 65.48
CA GLU A 217 16.85 9.82 66.28
C GLU A 217 17.48 10.01 67.67
N LYS A 218 18.66 10.63 67.77
CA LYS A 218 19.27 10.96 69.07
C LYS A 218 18.41 11.91 69.90
N ARG A 219 17.75 12.88 69.26
CA ARG A 219 16.87 13.83 69.95
C ARG A 219 15.62 13.15 70.50
N LEU A 220 15.03 12.23 69.74
CA LEU A 220 13.87 11.45 70.15
C LEU A 220 14.21 10.50 71.31
N ILE A 221 15.37 9.85 71.28
CA ILE A 221 15.84 8.99 72.38
C ILE A 221 16.07 9.83 73.65
N HIS A 222 16.71 11.00 73.54
CA HIS A 222 16.93 11.87 74.70
C HIS A 222 15.62 12.40 75.32
N LEU A 223 14.64 12.76 74.48
CA LEU A 223 13.30 13.16 74.93
C LEU A 223 12.53 12.01 75.60
N ALA A 224 12.67 10.79 75.09
CA ALA A 224 12.02 9.61 75.68
C ALA A 224 12.61 9.24 77.05
N VAL A 225 13.92 9.41 77.24
CA VAL A 225 14.59 9.14 78.53
C VAL A 225 14.18 10.14 79.61
N HIS A 226 13.98 11.41 79.27
CA HIS A 226 13.50 12.43 80.22
C HIS A 226 11.99 12.37 80.52
N ALA A 227 11.21 11.57 79.77
CA ALA A 227 9.77 11.40 80.00
C ALA A 227 9.43 10.20 80.91
N GLN A 228 10.43 9.45 81.39
CA GLN A 228 10.25 8.29 82.29
C GLN A 228 10.71 8.53 83.74
N GLU A 229 11.05 9.77 84.11
CA GLU A 229 11.22 10.24 85.50
C GLU A 229 10.05 11.14 85.90
#